data_AF-A0A538AD41-F1
#
_entry.id   AF-A0A538AD41-F1
#
_cell.length_a   1.000
_cell.length_b   1.000
_cell.length_c   1.000
_cell.angle_alpha   90.00
_cell.angle_beta   90.00
_cell.angle_gamma   90.00
#
_symmetry.space_group_name_H-M   'P 1'
#
loop_
_entity.id
_entity.type
_entity.pdbx_description
1 polymer ?
#
loop_
_entity_poly.entity_id
_entity_poly.type
_entity_poly.pdbx_seq_one_letter_code
_entity_poly.pdbx_strand_id
1 'polypeptide(L)'
;MLRRKKEWDPEDVLRRQLAMNRQTWAALQSQGVTQETELRLDFMYKAAYSEKANALAGFLRAATDYDVRADDASVSGTTQATAVGPEILDEWVTWMVLIGYEHGRCQFDGWGAAVP
;
A
#
# COMPACT_ATOMS: atom_id res chain seq x y z
N MET A 1 19.68 -11.49 26.67
CA MET A 1 19.18 -10.17 26.22
C MET A 1 18.44 -10.36 24.90
N LEU A 2 17.11 -10.36 24.88
CA LEU A 2 16.39 -10.21 23.61
C LEU A 2 16.56 -8.75 23.16
N ARG A 3 17.21 -8.53 22.01
CA ARG A 3 17.04 -7.26 21.27
C ARG A 3 15.55 -7.17 20.92
N ARG A 4 14.79 -6.29 21.60
CA ARG A 4 13.51 -5.83 21.05
C ARG A 4 13.83 -5.28 19.65
N LYS A 5 13.34 -5.92 18.59
CA LYS A 5 13.34 -5.31 17.25
C LYS A 5 12.70 -3.93 17.43
N LYS A 6 13.36 -2.88 16.95
CA LYS A 6 12.82 -1.52 16.98
C LYS A 6 11.46 -1.57 16.28
N GLU A 7 10.39 -1.30 17.04
CA GLU A 7 9.06 -1.14 16.49
C GLU A 7 9.09 0.05 15.53
N TRP A 8 8.45 -0.11 14.38
CA TRP A 8 8.43 0.92 13.34
C TRP A 8 7.33 1.94 13.64
N ASP A 9 7.58 3.20 13.27
CA ASP A 9 6.63 4.28 13.43
C ASP A 9 5.84 4.47 12.12
N PRO A 10 4.49 4.42 12.14
CA PRO A 10 3.68 4.67 10.94
C PRO A 10 3.91 6.06 10.33
N GLU A 11 4.28 7.08 11.11
CA GLU A 11 4.56 8.42 10.58
C GLU A 11 5.84 8.44 9.73
N ASP A 12 6.87 7.71 10.16
CA ASP A 12 8.11 7.56 9.39
C ASP A 12 7.87 6.78 8.10
N VAL A 13 7.02 5.74 8.15
CA VAL A 13 6.61 4.99 6.96
C VAL A 13 5.84 5.91 6.02
N LEU A 14 4.86 6.65 6.52
CA LEU A 14 4.05 7.57 5.72
C LEU A 14 4.91 8.61 5.02
N ARG A 15 5.81 9.28 5.76
CA ARG A 15 6.71 10.29 5.20
C ARG A 15 7.56 9.74 4.07
N ARG A 16 8.10 8.52 4.24
CA ARG A 16 8.88 7.84 3.19
C ARG A 16 8.01 7.49 1.98
N GLN A 17 6.82 6.95 2.21
CA GLN A 17 5.93 6.50 1.14
C GLN A 17 5.41 7.68 0.32
N LEU A 18 5.06 8.81 0.94
CA LEU A 18 4.67 10.03 0.21
C LEU A 18 5.83 10.62 -0.62
N ALA A 19 7.06 10.55 -0.11
CA ALA A 19 8.24 10.96 -0.89
C ALA A 19 8.46 10.06 -2.11
N MET A 20 8.32 8.74 -1.94
CA MET A 20 8.37 7.77 -3.04
C MET A 20 7.21 7.95 -4.01
N ASN A 21 6.01 8.27 -3.51
CA ASN A 21 4.81 8.45 -4.31
C ASN A 21 4.99 9.48 -5.41
N ARG A 22 5.60 10.63 -5.06
CA ARG A 22 5.91 11.71 -6.02
C ARG A 22 6.91 11.26 -7.09
N GLN A 23 7.92 10.47 -6.71
CA GLN A 23 8.90 9.94 -7.65
C GLN A 23 8.27 8.93 -8.61
N THR A 24 7.47 8.00 -8.09
CA THR A 24 6.74 7.01 -8.88
C THR A 24 5.76 7.69 -9.83
N TRP A 25 5.01 8.68 -9.38
CA TRP A 25 4.10 9.45 -10.24
C TRP A 25 4.84 10.17 -11.37
N ALA A 26 5.95 10.85 -11.08
CA ALA A 26 6.76 11.50 -12.12
C ALA A 26 7.30 10.48 -13.15
N ALA A 27 7.69 9.28 -12.71
CA ALA A 27 8.11 8.21 -13.60
C ALA A 27 6.95 7.73 -14.49
N LEU A 28 5.75 7.54 -13.95
CA LEU A 28 4.55 7.19 -14.71
C LEU A 28 4.21 8.28 -15.75
N GLN A 29 4.27 9.55 -15.37
CA GLN A 29 4.05 10.67 -16.30
C GLN A 29 5.07 10.69 -17.44
N SER A 30 6.33 10.32 -17.18
CA SER A 30 7.35 10.20 -18.23
C SER A 30 7.03 9.11 -19.27
N GLN A 31 6.16 8.16 -18.93
CA GLN A 31 5.65 7.12 -19.81
C GLN A 31 4.31 7.48 -20.44
N GLY A 32 3.83 8.72 -20.27
CA GLY A 32 2.59 9.20 -20.88
C GLY A 32 1.32 9.00 -20.04
N VAL A 33 1.44 8.51 -18.79
CA VAL A 33 0.30 8.45 -17.87
C VAL A 33 -0.19 9.86 -17.57
N THR A 34 -1.50 10.06 -17.72
CA THR A 34 -2.21 11.29 -17.35
C THR A 34 -3.20 11.02 -16.23
N GLN A 35 -3.84 12.07 -15.71
CA GLN A 35 -4.92 11.92 -14.72
C GLN A 35 -6.16 11.22 -15.29
N GLU A 36 -6.28 11.11 -16.62
CA GLU A 36 -7.36 10.37 -17.29
C GLU A 36 -6.99 8.91 -17.54
N THR A 37 -5.72 8.53 -17.35
CA THR A 37 -5.27 7.14 -17.52
C THR A 37 -5.77 6.31 -16.35
N GLU A 38 -6.60 5.31 -16.64
CA GLU A 38 -6.98 4.32 -15.64
C GLU A 38 -5.80 3.41 -15.33
N LEU A 39 -5.43 3.35 -14.06
CA LEU A 39 -4.35 2.50 -13.57
C LEU A 39 -4.89 1.45 -12.62
N ARG A 40 -4.24 0.30 -12.65
CA ARG A 40 -4.38 -0.73 -11.65
C ARG A 40 -3.18 -0.66 -10.71
N LEU A 41 -3.43 -0.46 -9.43
CA LEU A 41 -2.38 -0.34 -8.43
C LEU A 41 -2.19 -1.67 -7.72
N ASP A 42 -0.95 -2.16 -7.71
CA ASP A 42 -0.53 -3.30 -6.91
C ASP A 42 0.07 -2.81 -5.59
N PHE A 43 -0.20 -3.49 -4.49
CA PHE A 43 0.31 -3.13 -3.17
C PHE A 43 0.85 -4.31 -2.39
N MET A 44 1.73 -4.00 -1.42
CA MET A 44 2.34 -5.00 -0.54
C MET A 44 2.49 -4.47 0.89
N TYR A 45 2.25 -5.36 1.85
CA TYR A 45 2.52 -5.19 3.26
C TYR A 45 3.41 -6.31 3.79
N LYS A 46 4.25 -5.98 4.78
CA LYS A 46 4.98 -6.94 5.61
C LYS A 46 4.21 -7.21 6.89
N ALA A 47 4.01 -8.47 7.21
CA ALA A 47 3.38 -8.93 8.44
C ALA A 47 4.36 -9.72 9.29
N ALA A 48 4.21 -9.65 10.62
CA ALA A 48 5.03 -10.45 11.52
C ALA A 48 4.64 -11.93 11.51
N TYR A 49 3.34 -12.22 11.38
CA TYR A 49 2.74 -13.56 11.44
C TYR A 49 1.43 -13.62 10.63
N SER A 50 1.01 -14.83 10.26
CA SER A 50 -0.18 -15.10 9.45
C SER A 50 -1.47 -14.56 10.04
N GLU A 51 -1.66 -14.61 11.37
CA GLU A 51 -2.83 -14.02 12.04
C GLU A 51 -3.00 -12.52 11.71
N LYS A 52 -1.88 -11.78 11.73
CA LYS A 52 -1.88 -10.34 11.44
C LYS A 52 -2.13 -10.05 9.97
N ALA A 53 -1.52 -10.83 9.09
CA ALA A 53 -1.78 -10.74 7.65
C ALA A 53 -3.26 -11.02 7.33
N ASN A 54 -3.83 -12.07 7.93
CA ASN A 54 -5.24 -12.43 7.75
C ASN A 54 -6.20 -11.37 8.30
N ALA A 55 -5.89 -10.74 9.43
CA ALA A 55 -6.68 -9.65 9.98
C ALA A 55 -6.76 -8.46 9.01
N LEU A 56 -5.61 -8.00 8.50
CA LEU A 56 -5.56 -6.89 7.55
C LEU A 56 -6.25 -7.25 6.23
N ALA A 57 -5.99 -8.44 5.68
CA ALA A 57 -6.59 -8.86 4.43
C ALA A 57 -8.12 -9.02 4.55
N GLY A 58 -8.61 -9.50 5.69
CA GLY A 58 -10.04 -9.57 5.98
C GLY A 58 -10.69 -8.17 5.98
N PHE A 59 -10.05 -7.19 6.62
CA PHE A 59 -10.50 -5.81 6.61
C PHE A 59 -10.52 -5.23 5.18
N LEU A 60 -9.42 -5.36 4.44
CA LEU A 60 -9.31 -4.84 3.08
C LEU A 60 -10.39 -5.41 2.14
N ARG A 61 -10.64 -6.73 2.20
CA ARG A 61 -11.69 -7.38 1.39
C ARG A 61 -13.10 -6.94 1.75
N ALA A 62 -13.33 -6.51 2.99
CA ALA A 62 -14.63 -6.04 3.44
C ALA A 62 -14.84 -4.54 3.15
N ALA A 63 -13.77 -3.75 3.19
CA ALA A 63 -13.81 -2.30 3.02
C ALA A 63 -13.68 -1.85 1.56
N THR A 64 -13.20 -2.72 0.66
CA THR A 64 -12.86 -2.38 -0.73
C THR A 64 -13.26 -3.50 -1.69
N ASP A 65 -13.15 -3.22 -2.98
CA ASP A 65 -13.31 -4.18 -4.09
C ASP A 65 -11.97 -4.73 -4.61
N TYR A 66 -10.90 -4.63 -3.81
CA TYR A 66 -9.56 -5.05 -4.20
C TYR A 66 -9.44 -6.59 -4.23
N ASP A 67 -8.62 -7.11 -5.14
CA ASP A 67 -8.19 -8.51 -5.09
C ASP A 67 -7.05 -8.63 -4.09
N VAL A 68 -7.32 -9.20 -2.91
CA VAL A 68 -6.39 -9.24 -1.78
C VAL A 68 -6.02 -10.67 -1.42
N ARG A 69 -4.71 -10.92 -1.27
CA ARG A 69 -4.12 -12.19 -0.84
C ARG A 69 -3.32 -11.99 0.45
N ALA A 70 -3.34 -13.00 1.31
CA ALA A 70 -2.56 -13.02 2.55
C ALA A 70 -1.77 -14.32 2.61
N ASP A 71 -0.49 -14.17 2.96
CA ASP A 71 0.45 -15.25 3.20
C ASP A 71 0.99 -15.12 4.64
N ASP A 72 1.85 -16.05 5.06
CA ASP A 72 2.33 -16.10 6.45
C ASP A 72 3.08 -14.85 6.93
N ALA A 73 3.65 -14.07 6.01
CA ALA A 73 4.48 -12.91 6.31
C ALA A 73 4.12 -11.66 5.49
N SER A 74 3.03 -11.68 4.73
CA SER A 74 2.68 -10.56 3.84
C SER A 74 1.21 -10.50 3.50
N VAL A 75 0.77 -9.30 3.13
CA VAL A 75 -0.51 -9.06 2.46
C VAL A 75 -0.21 -8.36 1.16
N SER A 76 -0.74 -8.86 0.06
CA SER A 76 -0.62 -8.23 -1.25
C SER A 76 -1.97 -8.10 -1.90
N GLY A 77 -2.08 -7.22 -2.88
CA GLY A 77 -3.30 -7.13 -3.63
C GLY A 77 -3.25 -6.08 -4.71
N THR A 78 -4.39 -5.96 -5.39
CA THR A 78 -4.50 -5.17 -6.60
C THR A 78 -5.86 -4.46 -6.64
N THR A 79 -5.87 -3.19 -7.02
CA THR A 79 -7.11 -2.41 -7.17
C THR A 79 -7.86 -2.76 -8.45
N GLN A 80 -9.11 -2.30 -8.58
CA GLN A 80 -9.71 -2.16 -9.90
C GLN A 80 -9.01 -1.03 -10.68
N ALA A 81 -9.17 -1.04 -12.01
CA ALA A 81 -8.68 0.05 -12.84
C ALA A 81 -9.43 1.33 -12.45
N THR A 82 -8.68 2.39 -12.15
CA THR A 82 -9.26 3.67 -11.75
C THR A 82 -8.34 4.83 -12.13
N ALA A 83 -8.93 5.95 -12.52
CA ALA A 83 -8.19 7.17 -12.80
C ALA A 83 -7.70 7.77 -11.47
N VAL A 84 -6.38 7.91 -11.34
CA VAL A 84 -5.76 8.50 -10.14
C VAL A 84 -4.91 9.71 -10.51
N GLY A 85 -5.11 10.80 -9.77
CA GLY A 85 -4.21 11.95 -9.75
C GLY A 85 -3.26 11.89 -8.55
N PRO A 86 -2.24 12.75 -8.50
CA PRO A 86 -1.25 12.75 -7.43
C PRO A 86 -1.86 12.98 -6.04
N GLU A 87 -2.90 13.81 -5.93
CA GLU A 87 -3.58 14.07 -4.65
C GLU A 87 -4.35 12.84 -4.15
N ILE A 88 -5.15 12.22 -5.03
CA ILE A 88 -5.88 10.98 -4.73
C ILE A 88 -4.91 9.86 -4.36
N LEU A 89 -3.76 9.81 -5.03
CA LEU A 89 -2.73 8.82 -4.75
C LEU A 89 -2.03 9.06 -3.40
N ASP A 90 -1.79 10.31 -3.02
CA ASP A 90 -1.28 10.67 -1.68
C ASP A 90 -2.29 10.29 -0.58
N GLU A 91 -3.58 10.53 -0.81
CA GLU A 91 -4.66 10.11 0.10
C GLU A 91 -4.73 8.58 0.23
N TRP A 92 -4.66 7.88 -0.91
CA TRP A 92 -4.67 6.42 -0.94
C TRP A 92 -3.45 5.83 -0.22
N VAL A 93 -2.23 6.33 -0.48
CA VAL A 93 -1.02 5.90 0.24
C VAL A 93 -1.14 6.17 1.73
N THR A 94 -1.70 7.32 2.12
CA THR A 94 -1.93 7.66 3.52
C THR A 94 -2.86 6.65 4.19
N TRP A 95 -3.99 6.36 3.55
CA TRP A 95 -4.94 5.37 4.04
C TRP A 95 -4.29 3.99 4.18
N MET A 96 -3.57 3.52 3.15
CA MET A 96 -2.89 2.23 3.15
C MET A 96 -1.87 2.10 4.30
N VAL A 97 -1.09 3.14 4.59
CA VAL A 97 -0.16 3.12 5.73
C VAL A 97 -0.92 3.01 7.06
N LEU A 98 -1.97 3.80 7.24
CA LEU A 98 -2.74 3.84 8.49
C LEU A 98 -3.48 2.52 8.74
N ILE A 99 -4.22 2.00 7.76
CA ILE A 99 -4.98 0.76 7.94
C ILE A 99 -4.08 -0.46 8.14
N GLY A 100 -2.89 -0.50 7.53
CA GLY A 100 -1.91 -1.54 7.82
C GLY A 100 -1.47 -1.53 9.28
N TYR A 101 -1.24 -0.33 9.83
CA TYR A 101 -0.92 -0.16 11.24
C TYR A 101 -2.11 -0.54 12.15
N GLU A 102 -3.31 -0.04 11.87
CA GLU A 102 -4.52 -0.23 12.69
C GLU A 102 -5.03 -1.67 12.69
N HIS A 103 -5.04 -2.34 11.53
CA HIS A 103 -5.72 -3.63 11.33
C HIS A 103 -4.81 -4.86 11.27
N GLY A 104 -3.63 -4.79 11.88
CA GLY A 104 -2.73 -5.94 11.91
C GLY A 104 -1.31 -5.61 12.36
N ARG A 105 -0.96 -4.33 12.51
CA ARG A 105 0.44 -3.89 12.66
C ARG A 105 1.30 -4.43 11.50
N CYS A 106 0.72 -4.42 10.31
CA CYS A 106 1.34 -4.77 9.04
C CYS A 106 1.96 -3.49 8.44
N GLN A 107 3.25 -3.53 8.14
CA GLN A 107 3.95 -2.37 7.60
C GLN A 107 3.70 -2.29 6.09
N PHE A 108 3.18 -1.16 5.62
CA PHE A 108 3.07 -0.90 4.19
C PHE A 108 4.46 -0.81 3.55
N ASP A 109 4.75 -1.74 2.62
CA ASP A 109 6.06 -1.86 1.97
C ASP A 109 6.12 -0.98 0.72
N GLY A 110 4.99 -0.81 0.04
CA GLY A 110 4.84 0.10 -1.09
C GLY A 110 3.78 -0.38 -2.07
N TRP A 111 3.78 0.29 -3.22
CA TRP A 111 2.87 0.02 -4.31
C TRP A 111 3.57 0.20 -5.66
N GLY A 112 2.94 -0.28 -6.72
CA GLY A 112 3.33 -0.05 -8.11
C GLY A 112 2.11 -0.04 -9.02
N ALA A 113 2.32 0.29 -10.29
CA ALA A 113 1.29 0.21 -11.31
C ALA A 113 1.89 -0.35 -12.59
N ALA A 114 1.11 -1.18 -13.29
CA ALA A 114 1.42 -1.54 -14.67
C ALA A 114 0.89 -0.43 -15.59
N VAL A 115 1.77 0.10 -16.43
CA VAL A 115 1.36 0.99 -17.53
C VAL A 115 0.89 0.09 -18.69
N PRO A 116 -0.31 0.33 -19.26
CA PRO A 116 -0.80 -0.40 -20.43
C PRO A 116 0.11 -0.31 -21.66
#